data_AF-A0A1F6D8A4-F1
#
_entry.id   AF-A0A1F6D8A4-F1
#
_cell.length_a   1.000
_cell.length_b   1.000
_cell.length_c   1.000
_cell.angle_alpha   90.00
_cell.angle_beta   90.00
_cell.angle_gamma   90.00
#
_symmetry.space_group_name_H-M   'P 1'
#
loop_
_entity.id
_entity.type
_entity.pdbx_description
1 polymer ?
#
loop_
_entity_poly.entity_id
_entity_poly.type
_entity_poly.pdbx_seq_one_letter_code
_entity_poly.pdbx_strand_id
1 'polypeptide(L)'
;MNKNSTELLAEMERVFESGGDKALEEFVIAHFKELPVQVQKQALFGFFSEALEKQAGDAQIADIQRQGIDSMKIIASVSGQRVI
;
A
#
# COMPACT_ATOMS: atom_id res chain seq x y z
N MET A 1 7.72 3.23 24.26
CA MET A 1 6.38 2.73 24.64
C MET A 1 5.79 2.09 23.40
N ASN A 2 5.48 0.80 23.41
CA ASN A 2 4.68 0.21 22.34
C ASN A 2 3.24 0.69 22.54
N LYS A 3 2.76 1.60 21.69
CA LYS A 3 1.34 1.97 21.66
C LYS A 3 0.51 0.75 21.26
N ASN A 4 -0.67 0.57 21.84
CA ASN A 4 -1.58 -0.50 21.41
C ASN A 4 -2.08 -0.16 19.99
N SER A 5 -2.19 -1.14 19.09
CA SER A 5 -2.63 -0.93 17.71
C SER A 5 -3.97 -0.17 17.60
N THR A 6 -4.85 -0.28 18.59
CA THR A 6 -6.12 0.47 18.65
C THR A 6 -5.90 1.97 18.85
N GLU A 7 -4.92 2.36 19.69
CA GLU A 7 -4.61 3.75 19.98
C GLU A 7 -3.96 4.44 18.77
N LEU A 8 -3.10 3.70 18.05
CA LEU A 8 -2.47 4.17 16.81
C LEU A 8 -3.50 4.45 15.71
N LEU A 9 -4.53 3.63 15.57
CA LEU A 9 -5.60 3.85 14.59
C LEU A 9 -6.45 5.09 14.94
N ALA A 10 -6.79 5.26 16.22
CA ALA A 10 -7.54 6.44 16.67
C ALA A 10 -6.71 7.74 16.58
N GLU A 11 -5.39 7.65 16.65
CA GLU A 11 -4.48 8.78 16.39
C GLU A 11 -4.39 9.06 14.89
N MET A 12 -4.31 8.02 14.05
CA MET A 12 -4.33 8.13 12.59
C MET A 12 -5.58 8.84 12.08
N GLU A 13 -6.77 8.51 12.60
CA GLU A 13 -8.03 9.19 12.28
C GLU A 13 -7.99 10.68 12.67
N ARG A 14 -7.51 11.01 13.87
CA ARG A 14 -7.37 12.40 14.31
C ARG A 14 -6.39 13.20 13.45
N VAL A 15 -5.30 12.58 13.02
CA VAL A 15 -4.33 13.21 12.11
C VAL A 15 -4.98 13.48 10.75
N PHE A 16 -5.76 12.52 10.22
CA PHE A 16 -6.50 12.71 8.98
C PHE A 16 -7.52 13.86 9.07
N GLU A 17 -8.32 13.90 10.14
CA GLU A 17 -9.34 14.94 10.34
C GLU A 17 -8.76 16.34 10.53
N SER A 18 -7.58 16.46 11.15
CA SER A 18 -6.99 17.75 11.52
C SER A 18 -5.95 18.28 10.53
N GLY A 19 -5.22 17.39 9.85
CA GLY A 19 -4.06 17.72 9.02
C GLY A 19 -4.18 17.32 7.55
N GLY A 20 -5.25 16.61 7.17
CA GLY A 20 -5.46 16.14 5.80
C GLY A 20 -4.44 15.10 5.33
N ASP A 21 -4.46 14.81 4.02
CA ASP A 21 -3.78 13.66 3.42
C ASP A 21 -2.26 13.64 3.66
N LYS A 22 -1.61 14.81 3.64
CA LYS A 22 -0.15 14.90 3.84
C LYS A 22 0.27 14.58 5.27
N ALA A 23 -0.48 15.07 6.25
CA ALA A 23 -0.19 14.76 7.66
C ALA A 23 -0.43 13.27 7.95
N LEU A 24 -1.45 12.68 7.31
CA LEU A 24 -1.72 11.25 7.37
C LEU A 24 -0.57 10.44 6.76
N GLU A 25 -0.06 10.83 5.59
CA GLU A 25 1.09 10.19 4.94
C GLU A 25 2.33 10.20 5.85
N GLU A 26 2.68 11.37 6.41
CA GLU A 26 3.82 11.52 7.32
C GLU A 26 3.65 10.64 8.58
N PHE A 27 2.43 10.58 9.13
CA PHE A 27 2.11 9.72 10.28
C PHE A 27 2.28 8.23 9.96
N VAL A 28 1.75 7.77 8.83
CA VAL A 28 1.85 6.37 8.39
C VAL A 28 3.30 5.96 8.17
N ILE A 29 4.13 6.85 7.60
CA ILE A 29 5.57 6.60 7.42
C ILE A 29 6.28 6.52 8.77
N ALA A 30 6.02 7.48 9.67
CA ALA A 30 6.68 7.54 10.98
C ALA A 30 6.37 6.33 11.87
N HIS A 31 5.15 5.82 11.81
CA HIS A 31 4.67 4.71 12.65
C HIS A 31 4.51 3.38 11.92
N PHE A 32 5.05 3.26 10.70
CA PHE A 32 4.78 2.15 9.80
C PHE A 32 4.93 0.77 10.47
N LYS A 33 6.03 0.54 11.20
CA LYS A 33 6.32 -0.74 11.85
C LYS A 33 5.41 -1.07 13.05
N GLU A 34 4.75 -0.06 13.61
CA GLU A 34 3.88 -0.17 14.78
C GLU A 34 2.41 -0.38 14.39
N LEU A 35 2.05 -0.09 13.13
CA LEU A 35 0.70 -0.29 12.60
C LEU A 35 0.36 -1.79 12.49
N PRO A 36 -0.94 -2.16 12.48
CA PRO A 36 -1.34 -3.52 12.17
C PRO A 36 -0.79 -3.99 10.82
N VAL A 37 -0.38 -5.26 10.73
CA VAL A 37 0.20 -5.84 9.50
C VAL A 37 -0.70 -5.65 8.28
N GLN A 38 -2.02 -5.69 8.44
CA GLN A 38 -2.97 -5.44 7.35
C GLN A 38 -2.87 -4.00 6.82
N VAL A 39 -2.76 -3.02 7.72
CA VAL A 39 -2.63 -1.60 7.37
C VAL A 39 -1.26 -1.35 6.72
N GLN A 40 -0.20 -1.97 7.23
CA GLN A 40 1.13 -1.92 6.60
C GLN A 40 1.10 -2.40 5.14
N LYS A 41 0.41 -3.52 4.88
CA LYS A 41 0.25 -4.07 3.52
C LYS A 41 -0.52 -3.12 2.62
N GLN A 42 -1.60 -2.52 3.11
CA GLN A 42 -2.42 -1.56 2.35
C GLN A 42 -1.63 -0.28 2.03
N ALA A 43 -0.91 0.26 3.02
CA ALA A 43 -0.06 1.44 2.83
C ALA A 43 1.07 1.17 1.83
N LEU A 44 1.77 0.01 1.93
CA LEU A 44 2.79 -0.38 0.94
C LEU A 44 2.21 -0.50 -0.47
N PHE A 45 1.04 -1.10 -0.61
CA PHE A 45 0.37 -1.21 -1.90
C PHE A 45 -0.01 0.16 -2.47
N GLY A 46 -0.51 1.06 -1.62
CA GLY A 46 -0.82 2.45 -1.99
C GLY A 46 0.40 3.21 -2.47
N PHE A 47 1.48 3.24 -1.68
CA PHE A 47 2.74 3.89 -2.05
C PHE A 47 3.36 3.31 -3.31
N PHE A 48 3.29 1.98 -3.47
CA PHE A 48 3.77 1.33 -4.69
C PHE A 48 2.93 1.73 -5.90
N SER A 49 1.61 1.73 -5.79
CA SER A 49 0.71 2.13 -6.88
C SER A 49 0.90 3.60 -7.27
N GLU A 50 1.04 4.49 -6.29
CA GLU A 50 1.30 5.91 -6.52
C GLU A 50 2.68 6.13 -7.16
N ALA A 51 3.71 5.40 -6.71
CA ALA A 51 5.03 5.44 -7.33
C ALA A 51 4.99 4.95 -8.78
N LEU A 52 4.23 3.87 -9.05
CA LEU A 52 4.01 3.37 -10.39
C LEU A 52 3.23 4.37 -11.24
N GLU A 53 2.21 5.04 -10.73
CA GLU A 53 1.45 6.07 -11.46
C GLU A 53 2.33 7.29 -11.79
N LYS A 54 3.12 7.76 -10.82
CA LYS A 54 4.07 8.87 -11.01
C LYS A 54 5.16 8.51 -12.02
N GLN A 55 5.62 7.27 -12.04
CA GLN A 55 6.59 6.79 -13.02
C GLN A 55 5.95 6.34 -14.35
N ALA A 56 4.66 5.98 -14.40
CA ALA A 56 3.94 5.64 -15.63
C ALA A 56 3.65 6.84 -16.54
N GLY A 57 3.96 8.06 -16.07
CA GLY A 57 4.22 9.20 -16.94
C GLY A 57 5.34 8.93 -17.96
N ASP A 58 6.26 8.01 -17.66
CA ASP A 58 7.26 7.47 -18.58
C ASP A 58 6.89 6.03 -18.99
N ALA A 59 6.73 5.78 -20.29
CA ALA A 59 6.11 4.60 -20.91
C ALA A 59 6.60 3.18 -20.50
N GLN A 60 7.64 3.04 -19.66
CA GLN A 60 8.23 1.75 -19.27
C GLN A 60 7.42 0.95 -18.24
N ILE A 61 6.54 1.59 -17.47
CA ILE A 61 5.83 0.91 -16.37
C ILE A 61 4.62 0.10 -16.82
N ALA A 62 3.95 0.52 -17.90
CA ALA A 62 2.86 -0.26 -18.48
C ALA A 62 3.32 -1.68 -18.86
N ASP A 63 4.56 -1.82 -19.35
CA ASP A 63 5.15 -3.10 -19.69
C ASP A 63 5.48 -3.94 -18.44
N ILE A 64 5.97 -3.32 -17.36
CA ILE A 64 6.29 -4.02 -16.11
C ILE A 64 5.01 -4.46 -15.39
N GLN A 65 3.97 -3.63 -15.34
CA GLN A 65 2.66 -4.00 -14.80
C GLN A 65 2.03 -5.14 -15.60
N ARG A 66 2.13 -5.09 -16.94
CA ARG A 66 1.69 -6.18 -17.82
C ARG A 66 2.44 -7.48 -17.53
N GLN A 67 3.77 -7.42 -17.40
CA GLN A 67 4.59 -8.59 -17.03
C GLN A 67 4.25 -9.13 -15.64
N GLY A 68 3.97 -8.26 -14.67
CA GLY A 68 3.52 -8.66 -13.33
C GLY A 68 2.17 -9.37 -13.35
N ILE A 69 1.19 -8.85 -14.09
CA ILE A 69 -0.12 -9.48 -14.28
C ILE A 69 0.01 -10.84 -14.99
N ASP A 70 0.82 -10.92 -16.05
CA ASP A 70 1.03 -12.17 -16.79
C ASP A 70 1.73 -13.22 -15.93
N SER A 71 2.70 -12.81 -15.10
CA SER A 71 3.35 -13.69 -14.12
C SER A 71 2.37 -14.20 -13.07
N MET A 72 1.46 -13.36 -12.57
CA MET A 72 0.41 -13.77 -11.64
C MET A 72 -0.59 -14.74 -12.28
N LYS A 73 -0.95 -14.55 -13.56
CA LYS A 73 -1.82 -15.49 -14.31
C LYS A 73 -1.16 -16.85 -14.50
N ILE A 74 0.14 -16.88 -14.78
CA ILE A 74 0.92 -18.13 -14.89
C ILE A 74 0.98 -18.82 -13.53
N ILE A 75 1.23 -18.09 -12.45
CA ILE A 75 1.25 -18.66 -11.09
C ILE A 75 -0.13 -19.21 -10.73
N ALA A 76 -1.21 -18.50 -11.06
CA ALA A 76 -2.59 -18.92 -10.84
C ALA A 76 -2.98 -20.16 -11.66
N SER A 77 -2.50 -20.28 -12.90
CA SER A 77 -2.76 -21.45 -13.75
C SER A 77 -1.99 -22.69 -13.31
N VAL A 78 -0.78 -22.49 -12.75
CA VAL A 78 0.05 -23.56 -12.18
C VAL A 78 -0.43 -23.98 -10.78
N SER A 79 -1.05 -23.07 -10.01
CA SER A 79 -1.56 -23.34 -8.65
C SER A 79 -3.02 -23.81 -8.58
N GLY A 80 -3.74 -23.82 -9.71
CA GLY A 80 -5.14 -24.26 -9.77
C GLY A 80 -6.15 -23.30 -9.12
N GLN A 81 -5.75 -22.10 -8.71
CA GLN A 81 -6.65 -21.08 -8.16
C GLN A 81 -7.13 -20.13 -9.27
N ARG A 82 -8.44 -20.11 -9.52
CA ARG A 82 -9.09 -19.12 -10.40
C ARG A 82 -8.97 -17.73 -9.79
N VAL A 83 -8.35 -16.81 -10.52
CA VAL A 83 -8.45 -15.37 -10.27
C VAL A 83 -9.78 -14.90 -10.86
N ILE A 84 -10.64 -14.33 -10.01
CA ILE A 84 -11.94 -13.74 -10.37
C ILE A 84 -11.75 -12.22 -10.49
#